data_AF-A0A167AIT0-F1
#
_entry.id   AF-A0A167AIT0-F1
#
_cell.length_a   1.000
_cell.length_b   1.000
_cell.length_c   1.000
_cell.angle_alpha   90.00
_cell.angle_beta   90.00
_cell.angle_gamma   90.00
#
_symmetry.space_group_name_H-M   'P 1'
#
loop_
_entity.id
_entity.type
_entity.pdbx_description
1 polymer ?
#
loop_
_entity_poly.entity_id
_entity_poly.type
_entity_poly.pdbx_seq_one_letter_code
_entity_poly.pdbx_strand_id
1 'polypeptide(L)'
;MSCSIGIAPNKRLAKMASEFDKPDGLTQVGSAGLLAASRECLRRAPMDRPLRLLGVRVSTLVPVVNVAEDPVLWEQGELAFDE
;
A
#
# COMPACT_ATOMS: atom_id res chain seq x y z
N MET A 1 17.84 -5.88 19.75
CA MET A 1 16.66 -5.12 19.26
C MET A 1 16.29 -5.70 17.92
N SER A 2 15.01 -5.94 17.72
CA SER A 2 14.45 -6.73 16.62
C SER A 2 13.56 -5.78 15.81
N CYS A 3 13.76 -5.70 14.49
CA CYS A 3 13.04 -4.75 13.64
C CYS A 3 12.54 -5.43 12.36
N SER A 4 11.35 -5.02 11.93
CA SER A 4 10.71 -5.55 10.70
C SER A 4 10.73 -4.49 9.60
N ILE A 5 11.01 -4.93 8.37
CA ILE A 5 11.28 -4.04 7.23
C ILE A 5 10.24 -4.30 6.14
N GLY A 6 9.69 -3.21 5.59
CA GLY A 6 8.77 -3.25 4.46
C GLY A 6 9.36 -2.52 3.25
N ILE A 7 9.43 -3.18 2.10
CA ILE A 7 9.89 -2.60 0.82
C ILE A 7 8.69 -2.45 -0.11
N ALA A 8 8.40 -1.24 -0.57
CA ALA A 8 7.31 -0.97 -1.49
C ALA A 8 7.56 0.30 -2.33
N PRO A 9 6.80 0.53 -3.42
CA PRO A 9 6.96 1.69 -4.30
C PRO A 9 6.70 3.07 -3.65
N ASN A 10 6.21 3.13 -2.41
CA ASN A 10 6.09 4.38 -1.67
C ASN A 10 6.09 4.17 -0.14
N LYS A 11 6.33 5.27 0.60
CA LYS A 11 6.50 5.27 2.07
C LYS A 11 5.27 4.75 2.83
N ARG A 12 4.07 5.07 2.35
CA ARG A 12 2.81 4.63 2.99
C ARG A 12 2.64 3.12 2.90
N LEU A 13 2.89 2.58 1.71
CA LEU A 13 2.87 1.14 1.47
C LEU A 13 4.00 0.42 2.20
N ALA A 14 5.20 0.98 2.22
CA ALA A 14 6.35 0.40 2.94
C ALA A 14 6.07 0.29 4.45
N LYS A 15 5.43 1.31 5.04
CA LYS A 15 5.00 1.30 6.44
C LYS A 15 3.93 0.26 6.74
N MET A 16 3.02 -0.01 5.79
CA MET A 16 2.04 -1.09 5.93
C MET A 16 2.70 -2.47 5.74
N ALA A 17 3.62 -2.59 4.77
CA ALA A 17 4.33 -3.83 4.49
C ALA A 17 5.16 -4.31 5.69
N SER A 18 5.76 -3.40 6.46
CA SER A 18 6.53 -3.77 7.66
C SER A 18 5.70 -4.34 8.81
N GLU A 19 4.37 -4.32 8.72
CA GLU A 19 3.45 -4.91 9.71
C GLU A 19 3.08 -6.38 9.39
N PHE A 20 3.39 -6.89 8.20
CA PHE A 20 2.89 -8.20 7.78
C PHE A 20 3.66 -9.38 8.36
N ASP A 21 4.98 -9.27 8.44
CA ASP A 21 5.87 -10.35 8.90
C ASP A 21 6.61 -9.90 10.17
N LYS A 22 5.86 -9.63 11.23
CA LYS A 22 6.41 -9.29 12.55
C LYS A 22 6.42 -10.53 13.46
N PRO A 23 7.44 -10.69 14.34
CA PRO A 23 8.64 -9.87 14.49
C PRO A 23 9.79 -10.27 13.54
N ASP A 24 10.80 -9.41 13.37
CA ASP A 24 12.05 -9.63 12.60
C ASP A 24 11.93 -9.99 11.11
N GLY A 25 10.75 -9.84 10.51
CA GLY A 25 10.57 -10.18 9.09
C GLY A 25 10.82 -9.05 8.09
N LEU A 26 10.94 -9.47 6.83
CA LEU A 26 11.18 -8.62 5.66
C LEU A 26 10.07 -8.87 4.64
N THR A 27 9.26 -7.84 4.37
CA THR A 27 8.15 -7.95 3.41
C THR A 27 8.36 -7.01 2.22
N GLN A 28 8.39 -7.56 1.00
CA GLN A 28 8.44 -6.79 -0.25
C GLN A 28 7.07 -6.82 -0.94
N VAL A 29 6.53 -5.64 -1.25
CA VAL A 29 5.25 -5.48 -1.97
C VAL A 29 5.51 -4.69 -3.25
N GLY A 30 5.50 -5.38 -4.39
CA GLY A 30 5.49 -4.76 -5.72
C GLY A 30 4.08 -4.41 -6.21
N SER A 31 3.98 -3.84 -7.41
CA SER A 31 2.70 -3.46 -8.06
C SER A 31 1.68 -4.60 -8.10
N ALA A 32 2.09 -5.80 -8.49
CA ALA A 32 1.24 -6.99 -8.50
C ALA A 32 0.79 -7.45 -7.10
N GLY A 33 1.58 -7.15 -6.06
CA GLY A 33 1.28 -7.53 -4.68
C GLY A 33 0.37 -6.57 -3.92
N LEU A 34 0.12 -5.37 -4.46
CA LEU A 34 -0.63 -4.31 -3.77
C LEU A 34 -2.04 -4.73 -3.37
N LEU A 35 -2.75 -5.41 -4.26
CA LEU A 35 -4.13 -5.82 -4.00
C LEU A 35 -4.20 -6.87 -2.88
N ALA A 36 -3.30 -7.85 -2.91
CA ALA A 36 -3.23 -8.90 -1.90
C ALA A 36 -2.89 -8.32 -0.52
N ALA A 37 -1.86 -7.47 -0.45
CA ALA A 37 -1.47 -6.75 0.75
C ALA A 37 -2.60 -5.86 1.29
N SER A 38 -3.25 -5.08 0.42
CA SER A 38 -4.37 -4.21 0.82
C SER A 38 -5.55 -5.01 1.37
N ARG A 39 -5.88 -6.17 0.76
CA ARG A 39 -6.93 -7.07 1.27
C ARG A 39 -6.60 -7.61 2.65
N GLU A 40 -5.34 -7.97 2.90
CA GLU A 40 -4.91 -8.44 4.22
C GLU A 40 -5.00 -7.34 5.28
N CYS A 41 -4.60 -6.10 4.96
CA CYS A 41 -4.81 -4.96 5.85
C CYS A 41 -6.30 -4.73 6.15
N LEU A 42 -7.15 -4.76 5.12
CA LEU A 42 -8.59 -4.53 5.26
C LEU A 42 -9.27 -5.61 6.10
N ARG A 43 -8.84 -6.87 6.02
CA ARG A 43 -9.35 -7.95 6.89
C ARG A 43 -9.10 -7.69 8.37
N ARG A 44 -8.00 -7.01 8.71
CA ARG A 44 -7.61 -6.69 10.09
C ARG A 44 -8.23 -5.39 10.59
N ALA A 45 -8.77 -4.55 9.70
CA ALA A 45 -9.41 -3.30 10.07
C ALA A 45 -10.77 -3.57 10.73
N PRO A 46 -11.11 -2.93 11.86
CA PRO A 46 -12.44 -3.02 12.43
C PRO A 46 -13.42 -2.34 11.47
N MET A 47 -14.28 -3.15 10.83
CA MET A 47 -15.25 -2.70 9.82
C MET A 47 -16.61 -2.36 10.44
N ASP A 48 -16.64 -1.81 11.65
CA ASP A 48 -17.86 -1.33 12.32
C ASP A 48 -18.43 -0.04 11.69
N ARG A 49 -17.62 0.65 10.86
CA ARG A 49 -17.96 1.91 10.21
C ARG A 49 -17.39 1.99 8.79
N PRO A 50 -18.01 2.78 7.88
CA PRO A 50 -17.51 2.94 6.52
C PRO A 50 -16.10 3.55 6.51
N LEU A 51 -15.21 2.94 5.73
CA LEU A 51 -13.84 3.43 5.54
C LEU A 51 -13.85 4.66 4.63
N ARG A 52 -13.16 5.72 5.04
CA ARG A 52 -12.91 6.90 4.21
C ARG A 52 -11.65 6.70 3.39
N LEU A 53 -11.77 6.85 2.08
CA LEU A 53 -10.61 6.88 1.19
C LEU A 53 -9.86 8.21 1.40
N LEU A 54 -8.57 8.15 1.71
CA LEU A 54 -7.76 9.35 1.90
C LEU A 54 -7.20 9.83 0.56
N GLY A 55 -7.71 10.97 0.07
CA GLY A 55 -7.22 11.58 -1.17
C GLY A 55 -7.67 10.89 -2.46
N VAL A 56 -8.63 9.97 -2.40
CA VAL A 56 -9.20 9.28 -3.56
C VAL A 56 -10.73 9.38 -3.53
N ARG A 57 -11.35 9.80 -4.63
CA ARG A 57 -12.82 9.90 -4.72
C ARG A 57 -13.40 8.56 -5.19
N VAL A 58 -14.50 8.13 -4.59
CA VAL A 58 -15.14 6.85 -4.98
C VAL A 58 -15.54 6.86 -6.46
N SER A 59 -16.01 8.01 -6.97
CA SER A 59 -16.41 8.17 -8.37
C SER A 59 -15.26 8.07 -9.37
N THR A 60 -14.00 8.14 -8.94
CA THR A 60 -12.82 8.01 -9.81
C THR A 60 -12.25 6.59 -9.82
N LEU A 61 -12.85 5.66 -9.07
CA LEU A 61 -12.47 4.25 -9.13
C LEU A 61 -12.98 3.63 -10.42
N VAL A 62 -12.11 2.87 -11.10
CA VAL A 62 -12.47 2.08 -12.28
C VAL A 62 -12.54 0.60 -11.91
N PRO A 63 -13.44 -0.18 -12.54
CA PRO A 63 -13.48 -1.62 -12.32
C PRO A 63 -12.17 -2.26 -12.80
N VAL A 64 -11.72 -3.30 -12.08
CA VAL A 64 -10.45 -3.98 -12.35
C VAL A 64 -10.38 -4.53 -13.78
N VAL A 65 -11.52 -4.88 -14.37
CA VAL A 65 -11.63 -5.35 -15.76
C VAL A 65 -11.32 -4.27 -16.82
N ASN A 66 -11.29 -2.99 -16.42
CA ASN A 66 -11.01 -1.85 -17.31
C ASN A 66 -9.62 -1.24 -17.07
N VAL A 67 -8.75 -1.89 -16.30
CA VAL A 67 -7.37 -1.42 -16.12
C VAL A 67 -6.57 -1.86 -17.35
N ALA A 68 -6.23 -0.90 -18.22
CA ALA A 68 -5.32 -1.14 -19.34
C ALA A 68 -4.02 -1.77 -18.82
N GLU A 69 -3.50 -2.75 -19.55
CA GLU A 69 -2.22 -3.41 -19.23
C GLU A 69 -1.12 -2.34 -19.09
N ASP A 70 -0.49 -2.33 -17.91
CA ASP A 70 0.56 -1.41 -17.46
C ASP A 70 0.18 0.08 -17.28
N PRO A 71 -0.29 0.48 -16.07
CA PRO A 71 -0.37 1.88 -15.73
C PRO A 71 1.03 2.34 -15.31
N VAL A 72 1.78 2.86 -16.29
CA VAL A 72 2.78 3.94 -16.20
C VAL A 72 3.92 3.72 -15.19
N LEU A 73 5.16 3.96 -15.61
CA LEU A 73 6.30 4.21 -14.73
C LEU A 73 5.90 5.19 -13.61
N TRP A 74 5.65 4.67 -12.41
CA TRP A 74 5.30 5.48 -11.25
C TRP A 74 6.56 6.21 -10.79
N GLU A 75 6.76 7.45 -11.27
CA GLU A 75 7.81 8.32 -10.73
C GLU A 75 7.36 8.89 -9.38
N GLN A 76 7.93 8.36 -8.30
CA GLN A 76 7.75 8.92 -6.97
C GLN A 76 8.54 10.23 -6.87
N GLY A 77 7.85 11.38 -6.78
CA GLY A 77 8.51 12.65 -6.47
C GLY A 77 9.31 12.55 -5.16
N GLU A 78 10.53 13.09 -5.16
CA GLU A 78 11.31 13.20 -3.94
C GLU A 78 10.55 14.05 -2.91
N LEU A 79 10.38 13.48 -1.73
CA LEU A 79 9.92 14.25 -0.58
C LEU A 79 11.13 15.03 -0.10
N ALA A 80 11.13 16.34 -0.36
CA ALA A 80 12.03 17.26 0.30
C ALA A 80 11.84 17.09 1.80
N PHE A 81 12.83 16.48 2.44
CA PHE A 81 13.00 16.57 3.88
C PHE A 81 13.94 17.74 4.08
N ASP A 82 13.40 18.89 4.48
CA ASP A 82 14.24 19.91 5.08
C ASP A 82 14.95 19.28 6.29
N GLU A 83 16.27 19.53 6.35
CA GLU A 83 17.25 18.92 7.27
C GLU A 83 16.99 19.27 8.75
#